data_AF-A0A0G0DDR1-F1
#
_entry.id   AF-A0A0G0DDR1-F1
#
_cell.length_a   1.000
_cell.length_b   1.000
_cell.length_c   1.000
_cell.angle_alpha   90.00
_cell.angle_beta   90.00
_cell.angle_gamma   90.00
#
_symmetry.space_group_name_H-M   'P 1'
#
loop_
_entity.id
_entity.type
_entity.pdbx_description
1 polymer ?
#
loop_
_entity_poly.entity_id
_entity_poly.type
_entity_poly.pdbx_seq_one_letter_code
_entity_poly.pdbx_strand_id
1 'polypeptide(L)'
;MKINPKLKDDLKSFLMEKIQKEQNLVVVYSVDNLDIDEKKALEKKFTDLNWKEAVYKIDKSIIAGIIIKIGSRTVDMSLAGSLSKLSNNLYEID
;
A
#
# COMPACT_ATOMS: atom_id res chain seq x y z
N MET A 1 -11.66 6.48 -37.29
CA MET A 1 -12.16 5.15 -36.84
C MET A 1 -13.36 5.35 -35.94
N LYS A 2 -14.55 4.89 -36.35
CA LYS A 2 -15.75 4.94 -35.49
C LYS A 2 -15.77 3.67 -34.63
N ILE A 3 -15.22 3.77 -33.42
CA ILE A 3 -15.31 2.72 -32.41
C ILE A 3 -16.79 2.51 -32.08
N ASN A 4 -17.25 1.26 -32.05
CA ASN A 4 -18.62 0.92 -31.69
C ASN A 4 -18.95 1.49 -30.29
N PRO A 5 -20.00 2.32 -30.14
CA PRO A 5 -20.33 2.99 -28.87
C PRO A 5 -20.44 2.02 -27.69
N LYS A 6 -21.01 0.84 -27.93
CA LYS A 6 -21.21 -0.20 -26.91
C LYS A 6 -19.87 -0.75 -26.40
N LEU A 7 -18.93 -0.99 -27.32
CA LEU A 7 -17.59 -1.45 -27.00
C LEU A 7 -16.80 -0.41 -26.19
N LYS A 8 -17.06 0.88 -26.42
CA LYS A 8 -16.43 1.97 -25.68
C LYS A 8 -16.91 2.03 -24.23
N ASP A 9 -18.21 1.85 -24.01
CA ASP A 9 -18.81 1.86 -22.67
C ASP A 9 -18.43 0.62 -21.85
N ASP A 10 -18.38 -0.55 -22.49
CA ASP A 10 -17.92 -1.80 -21.86
C ASP A 10 -16.44 -1.69 -21.44
N LEU A 11 -15.58 -1.18 -22.33
CA LEU A 11 -14.16 -0.99 -22.05
C LEU A 11 -13.94 0.02 -20.92
N LYS A 12 -14.72 1.11 -20.90
CA LYS A 12 -14.65 2.11 -19.84
C LYS A 12 -15.02 1.50 -18.49
N SER A 13 -16.08 0.70 -18.44
CA SER A 13 -16.54 0.03 -17.22
C SER A 13 -15.50 -0.96 -16.69
N PHE A 14 -14.93 -1.77 -17.58
CA PHE A 14 -13.86 -2.71 -17.24
C PHE A 14 -12.60 -2.02 -16.69
N LEU A 15 -12.18 -0.92 -17.32
CA LEU A 15 -11.03 -0.15 -16.85
C LEU A 15 -11.31 0.52 -15.50
N MET A 16 -12.50 1.06 -15.29
CA MET A 16 -12.90 1.66 -14.01
C MET A 16 -12.88 0.64 -12.87
N GLU A 17 -13.43 -0.57 -13.09
CA GLU A 17 -13.33 -1.65 -12.09
C GLU A 17 -11.89 -2.02 -11.77
N LYS A 18 -11.03 -2.13 -12.78
CA LYS A 18 -9.61 -2.44 -12.57
C LYS A 18 -8.90 -1.36 -11.77
N ILE A 19 -9.12 -0.09 -12.13
CA ILE A 19 -8.52 1.06 -11.42
C ILE A 19 -8.99 1.07 -9.97
N GLN A 20 -10.28 0.85 -9.73
CA GLN A 20 -10.84 0.89 -8.38
C GLN A 20 -10.32 -0.27 -7.50
N LYS A 21 -10.13 -1.45 -8.10
CA LYS A 21 -9.46 -2.58 -7.43
C LYS A 21 -8.01 -2.27 -7.08
N GLU A 22 -7.23 -1.70 -8.01
CA GLU A 22 -5.84 -1.34 -7.74
C GLU A 22 -5.71 -0.24 -6.68
N GLN A 23 -6.63 0.73 -6.65
CA GLN A 23 -6.63 1.81 -5.66
C GLN A 23 -6.92 1.32 -4.24
N ASN A 24 -7.70 0.25 -4.10
CA ASN A 24 -8.06 -0.32 -2.80
C ASN A 24 -7.18 -1.50 -2.37
N LEU A 25 -6.26 -1.95 -3.23
CA LEU A 25 -5.37 -3.05 -2.94
C LEU A 25 -4.36 -2.64 -1.87
N VAL A 26 -4.36 -3.38 -0.76
CA VAL A 26 -3.39 -3.22 0.33
C VAL A 26 -2.19 -4.11 0.04
N VAL A 27 -1.00 -3.52 -0.05
CA VAL A 27 0.25 -4.26 -0.19
C VAL A 27 1.15 -3.94 1.00
N VAL A 28 1.49 -4.96 1.78
CA VAL A 28 2.38 -4.83 2.93
C VAL A 28 3.75 -5.38 2.54
N TYR A 29 4.77 -4.55 2.70
CA TYR A 29 6.18 -4.92 2.51
C TYR A 29 6.86 -5.03 3.87
N SER A 30 7.62 -6.10 4.05
CA SER A 30 8.36 -6.40 5.28
C SER A 30 9.67 -7.12 4.98
N VAL A 31 10.62 -7.06 5.92
CA VAL A 31 11.92 -7.74 5.75
C VAL A 31 11.81 -9.27 5.82
N ASP A 32 10.82 -9.75 6.56
CA ASP A 32 10.53 -11.18 6.76
C ASP A 32 9.01 -11.41 6.76
N ASN A 33 8.59 -12.67 6.78
CA ASN A 33 7.19 -13.06 6.85
C ASN A 33 6.53 -12.55 8.13
N LEU A 34 5.39 -11.90 7.98
CA LEU A 34 4.55 -11.54 9.13
C LEU A 34 3.80 -12.77 9.64
N ASP A 35 3.87 -12.96 10.96
CA ASP A 35 3.07 -13.96 11.65
C ASP A 35 1.59 -13.56 11.74
N ILE A 36 0.74 -14.52 12.10
CA ILE A 36 -0.71 -14.34 12.24
C ILE A 36 -1.04 -13.24 13.25
N ASP A 37 -0.31 -13.18 14.36
CA ASP A 37 -0.56 -12.17 15.40
C ASP A 37 -0.19 -10.76 14.94
N GLU A 38 0.89 -10.63 14.16
CA GLU A 38 1.30 -9.35 13.57
C GLU A 38 0.29 -8.88 12.51
N LYS A 39 -0.20 -9.79 11.67
CA LYS A 39 -1.27 -9.48 10.70
C LYS A 39 -2.54 -9.00 11.39
N LYS A 40 -2.98 -9.69 12.45
CA LYS A 40 -4.13 -9.26 13.26
C LYS A 40 -3.90 -7.91 13.93
N ALA A 41 -2.68 -7.62 14.38
CA ALA A 41 -2.35 -6.32 14.95
C ALA A 41 -2.48 -5.19 13.91
N LEU A 42 -2.08 -5.44 12.66
CA LEU A 42 -2.25 -4.49 11.57
C LEU A 42 -3.73 -4.28 11.20
N GLU A 43 -4.49 -5.36 11.13
CA GLU A 43 -5.94 -5.32 10.90
C GLU A 43 -6.67 -4.48 11.94
N LYS A 44 -6.28 -4.63 13.22
CA LYS A 44 -6.83 -3.84 14.32
C LYS A 44 -6.42 -2.38 14.27
N LYS A 45 -5.18 -2.09 13.86
CA LYS A 45 -4.65 -0.72 13.83
C LYS A 45 -5.19 0.09 12.66
N PHE A 46 -5.44 -0.55 11.52
CA PHE A 46 -5.99 0.11 10.33
C PHE A 46 -7.29 -0.56 9.90
N THR A 47 -8.35 -0.31 10.65
CA THR A 47 -9.69 -0.87 10.39
C THR A 47 -10.29 -0.45 9.05
N ASP A 48 -9.82 0.68 8.51
CA ASP A 48 -10.38 1.30 7.31
C ASP A 48 -9.85 0.69 6.01
N LEU A 49 -8.94 -0.29 6.10
CA LEU A 49 -8.30 -0.93 4.95
C LEU A 49 -8.95 -2.28 4.62
N ASN A 50 -8.98 -2.62 3.32
CA ASN A 50 -9.47 -3.92 2.87
C ASN A 50 -8.40 -5.01 3.03
N TRP A 51 -8.33 -5.60 4.22
CA TRP A 51 -7.35 -6.65 4.54
C TRP A 51 -7.62 -8.01 3.89
N LYS A 52 -8.85 -8.28 3.44
CA LYS A 52 -9.22 -9.56 2.80
C LYS A 52 -8.45 -9.82 1.51
N GLU A 53 -8.09 -8.77 0.79
CA GLU A 53 -7.33 -8.83 -0.46
C GLU A 53 -5.88 -8.36 -0.25
N ALA A 54 -5.41 -8.25 1.00
CA ALA A 54 -4.07 -7.77 1.28
C ALA A 54 -2.99 -8.73 0.76
N VAL A 55 -2.00 -8.18 0.08
CA VAL A 55 -0.84 -8.92 -0.44
C VAL A 55 0.36 -8.61 0.44
N TYR A 56 0.95 -9.66 1.03
CA TYR A 56 2.16 -9.56 1.83
C TYR A 56 3.36 -9.92 0.96
N LYS A 57 4.35 -9.01 0.89
CA LYS A 57 5.57 -9.18 0.11
C LYS A 57 6.79 -9.01 1.00
N ILE A 58 7.77 -9.88 0.80
CA ILE A 58 9.07 -9.74 1.43
C ILE A 58 9.92 -8.80 0.57
N ASP A 59 10.47 -7.75 1.18
CA ASP A 59 11.45 -6.85 0.59
C ASP A 59 12.64 -6.69 1.54
N LYS A 60 13.76 -7.32 1.18
CA LYS A 60 15.00 -7.29 1.96
C LYS A 60 15.71 -5.94 1.95
N SER A 61 15.29 -4.99 1.10
CA SER A 61 15.80 -3.63 1.14
C SER A 61 15.26 -2.84 2.34
N ILE A 62 14.15 -3.28 2.94
CA ILE A 62 13.56 -2.66 4.12
C ILE A 62 14.37 -3.08 5.35
N ILE A 63 14.96 -2.09 6.03
CA ILE A 63 15.62 -2.29 7.31
C ILE A 63 14.58 -2.12 8.41
N ALA A 64 14.09 -3.25 8.95
CA ALA A 64 13.13 -3.34 10.06
C ALA A 64 11.80 -2.56 9.87
N GLY A 65 10.76 -3.02 10.55
CA GLY A 65 9.42 -2.45 10.41
C GLY A 65 8.75 -2.86 9.09
N ILE A 66 7.76 -2.08 8.67
CA ILE A 66 6.90 -2.40 7.52
C ILE A 66 6.54 -1.16 6.71
N ILE A 67 6.19 -1.37 5.44
CA ILE A 67 5.65 -0.34 4.56
C ILE A 67 4.29 -0.84 4.03
N ILE A 68 3.24 -0.07 4.25
CA ILE A 68 1.89 -0.39 3.76
C ILE A 68 1.57 0.54 2.59
N LYS A 69 1.31 -0.02 1.42
CA LYS A 69 0.89 0.72 0.22
C LYS A 69 -0.57 0.44 -0.07
N ILE A 70 -1.37 1.50 -0.24
CA ILE A 70 -2.79 1.43 -0.61
C ILE A 70 -3.01 2.37 -1.80
N GLY A 71 -3.12 1.81 -3.01
CA GLY A 71 -3.16 2.60 -4.23
C GLY A 71 -1.95 3.54 -4.34
N SER A 72 -2.20 4.85 -4.27
CA SER A 72 -1.16 5.90 -4.28
C SER A 72 -0.64 6.28 -2.89
N ARG A 73 -1.32 5.88 -1.81
CA ARG A 73 -0.93 6.20 -0.43
C ARG A 73 0.11 5.21 0.06
N THR A 74 1.13 5.72 0.75
CA THR A 74 2.15 4.89 1.40
C THR A 74 2.25 5.29 2.87
N VAL A 75 2.13 4.31 3.75
CA VAL A 75 2.36 4.44 5.18
C VAL A 75 3.68 3.73 5.48
N ASP A 76 4.73 4.53 5.67
CA ASP A 76 6.06 4.03 5.97
C ASP A 76 6.29 4.04 7.51
N MET A 77 6.44 2.84 8.05
CA MET A 77 6.80 2.56 9.44
C MET A 77 8.10 1.74 9.51
N SER A 78 8.97 1.90 8.52
CA SER A 78 10.31 1.32 8.51
C SER A 78 11.28 2.13 9.39
N LEU A 79 12.37 1.48 9.82
CA LEU A 79 13.41 2.18 10.57
C LEU A 79 14.08 3.26 9.71
N ALA A 80 14.33 2.97 8.43
CA ALA A 80 14.92 3.91 7.49
C ALA A 80 14.05 5.18 7.33
N GLY A 81 12.74 5.01 7.16
CA GLY A 81 11.80 6.14 7.08
C GLY A 81 11.74 6.94 8.39
N SER A 82 11.80 6.27 9.54
CA SER A 82 11.81 6.92 10.85
C SER A 82 13.09 7.73 11.11
N LEU A 83 14.26 7.18 10.76
CA LEU A 83 15.55 7.87 10.87
C LEU A 83 15.64 9.06 9.91
N SER A 84 15.13 8.93 8.68
CA SER A 84 15.06 10.02 7.72
C SER A 84 14.21 11.18 8.24
N LYS A 85 13.00 10.88 8.76
CA LYS A 85 12.14 11.90 9.41
C LYS A 85 12.83 12.57 10.58
N LEU A 86 13.50 11.80 11.44
CA LEU A 86 14.24 12.34 12.58
C LEU A 86 15.38 13.25 12.10
N SER A 87 16.17 12.82 11.13
CA SER A 87 17.25 13.60 10.54
C SER A 87 16.73 14.93 10.01
N ASN A 88 15.66 14.91 9.21
CA ASN A 88 15.05 16.13 8.68
C ASN A 88 14.60 17.08 9.80
N ASN A 89 13.90 16.56 10.81
CA ASN A 89 13.47 17.37 11.96
C ASN A 89 14.65 17.98 12.75
N LEU A 90 15.79 17.29 12.81
CA LEU A 90 17.00 17.79 13.49
C LEU A 90 17.69 18.90 12.68
N TYR A 91 17.66 18.82 11.35
CA TYR A 91 18.29 19.80 10.46
C TYR A 91 17.34 20.91 9.98
N GLU A 92 16.04 20.82 10.26
CA GLU A 92 15.05 21.89 10.02
C GLU A 92 15.01 22.96 11.15
N ILE A 93 15.90 22.86 12.15
CA ILE A 93 16.10 23.93 13.14
C ILE A 93 17.05 24.98 12.54
N ASP A 94 16.48 25.93 11.79
CA ASP A 94 17.02 27.28 11.54
C ASP A 94 16.09 28.32 12.17
#